data_AF-A0A2S6MEJ6-F1
#
_entry.id   AF-A0A2S6MEJ6-F1
#
_cell.length_a   1.000
_cell.length_b   1.000
_cell.length_c   1.000
_cell.angle_alpha   90.00
_cell.angle_beta   90.00
_cell.angle_gamma   90.00
#
_symmetry.space_group_name_H-M   'P 1'
#
loop_
_entity.id
_entity.type
_entity.pdbx_description
1 polymer ?
#
loop_
_entity_poly.entity_id
_entity_poly.type
_entity_poly.pdbx_seq_one_letter_code
_entity_poly.pdbx_strand_id
1 'polypeptide(L)'
;MVPFRAAAAALLAATLMASQAEAQVMVDVSKITCDQYITQRITHTRSVNIWLSGFYAGRRNNPVLDTQQLERNGNKLSRFCESNRDMLLLDAVGALKN
;
A
#
# COMPACT_ATOMS: atom_id res chain seq x y z
N MET A 1 20.59 -14.47 45.42
CA MET A 1 21.51 -14.64 44.27
C MET A 1 20.78 -15.45 43.20
N VAL A 2 20.27 -14.80 42.15
CA VAL A 2 19.70 -15.51 41.00
C VAL A 2 20.87 -16.14 40.25
N PRO A 3 20.86 -17.46 39.98
CA PRO A 3 22.00 -18.10 39.33
C PRO A 3 22.22 -17.49 37.95
N PHE A 4 23.48 -17.19 37.61
CA PHE A 4 23.88 -16.52 36.37
C PHE A 4 23.34 -17.21 35.10
N ARG A 5 23.12 -18.54 35.18
CA ARG A 5 22.48 -19.36 34.14
C ARG A 5 21.00 -19.03 33.91
N ALA A 6 20.25 -18.72 34.96
CA ALA A 6 18.84 -18.33 34.85
C ALA A 6 18.70 -16.91 34.27
N ALA A 7 19.64 -16.01 34.58
CA ALA A 7 19.67 -14.69 33.97
C ALA A 7 19.95 -14.75 32.46
N ALA A 8 20.91 -15.59 32.02
CA ALA A 8 21.21 -15.78 30.60
C ALA A 8 20.05 -16.41 29.81
N ALA A 9 19.35 -17.38 30.39
CA ALA A 9 18.17 -17.99 29.77
C ALA A 9 16.99 -17.00 29.65
N ALA A 10 16.78 -16.15 30.66
CA ALA A 10 15.74 -15.12 30.62
C ALA A 10 16.02 -14.03 29.56
N LEU A 11 17.30 -13.67 29.37
CA LEU A 11 17.72 -12.72 28.33
C LEU A 11 17.55 -13.28 26.92
N LEU A 12 17.82 -14.57 26.68
CA LEU A 12 17.52 -15.22 25.40
C LEU A 12 16.02 -15.35 25.14
N ALA A 13 15.21 -15.64 26.16
CA ALA A 13 13.76 -15.74 25.98
C ALA A 13 13.11 -14.39 25.66
N ALA A 14 13.65 -13.29 26.20
CA ALA A 14 13.15 -11.94 25.93
C ALA A 14 13.42 -11.47 24.49
N THR A 15 14.47 -11.95 23.82
CA THR A 15 14.77 -11.56 22.43
C THR A 15 13.92 -12.30 21.39
N LEU A 16 13.37 -13.47 21.71
CA LEU A 16 12.44 -14.18 20.81
C LEU A 16 11.03 -13.56 20.76
N MET A 17 10.66 -12.72 21.73
CA MET A 17 9.37 -12.02 21.75
C MET A 17 9.40 -10.71 20.96
N ALA A 18 10.59 -10.21 20.60
CA ALA A 18 10.76 -9.02 19.80
C ALA A 18 10.79 -9.39 18.31
N SER A 19 9.85 -8.85 17.54
CA SER A 19 9.71 -8.93 16.09
C SER A 19 8.97 -10.15 15.51
N GLN A 20 7.70 -10.26 15.85
CA GLN A 20 6.72 -10.49 14.77
C GLN A 20 6.43 -9.13 14.14
N ALA A 21 7.37 -8.63 13.33
CA ALA A 21 7.00 -7.61 12.35
C ALA A 21 6.10 -8.35 11.36
N GLU A 22 4.79 -8.33 11.59
CA GLU A 22 3.84 -8.74 10.57
C GLU A 22 4.08 -7.82 9.38
N ALA A 23 4.79 -8.33 8.38
CA ALA A 23 4.78 -7.75 7.05
C ALA A 23 3.30 -7.61 6.69
N GLN A 24 2.80 -6.37 6.60
CA GLN A 24 1.39 -6.14 6.31
C GLN A 24 1.10 -6.69 4.90
N VAL A 25 0.66 -7.94 4.82
CA VAL A 25 0.36 -8.63 3.55
C VAL A 25 -0.92 -8.07 2.92
N MET A 26 -1.70 -7.32 3.69
CA MET A 26 -2.96 -6.72 3.28
C MET A 26 -2.84 -5.20 3.25
N VAL A 27 -3.10 -4.59 2.10
CA VAL A 27 -3.08 -3.14 1.90
C VAL A 27 -4.50 -2.62 1.76
N ASP A 28 -4.91 -1.74 2.67
CA ASP A 28 -6.18 -1.01 2.58
C ASP A 28 -6.02 0.19 1.66
N VAL A 29 -6.41 0.04 0.39
CA VAL A 29 -6.25 1.09 -0.63
C VAL A 29 -7.02 2.37 -0.30
N SER A 30 -8.05 2.30 0.55
CA SER A 30 -8.80 3.50 0.98
C SER A 30 -7.98 4.44 1.86
N LYS A 31 -6.89 3.94 2.46
CA LYS A 31 -6.00 4.71 3.35
C LYS A 31 -4.69 5.14 2.70
N ILE A 32 -4.43 4.71 1.46
CA ILE A 32 -3.21 5.11 0.75
C ILE A 32 -3.30 6.61 0.46
N THR A 33 -2.27 7.36 0.84
CA THR A 33 -2.12 8.77 0.43
C THR A 33 -1.43 8.88 -0.93
N CYS A 34 -1.64 10.00 -1.62
CA CYS A 34 -0.93 10.33 -2.85
C CYS A 34 0.60 10.28 -2.67
N ASP A 35 1.14 10.72 -1.53
CA ASP A 35 2.57 10.60 -1.23
C ASP A 35 3.03 9.14 -1.18
N GLN A 36 2.32 8.29 -0.44
CA GLN A 36 2.63 6.86 -0.33
C GLN A 36 2.55 6.15 -1.69
N TYR A 37 1.61 6.57 -2.54
CA TYR A 37 1.43 6.04 -3.90
C TYR A 37 2.60 6.40 -4.84
N ILE A 38 3.03 7.68 -4.88
CA ILE A 38 4.11 8.12 -5.78
C ILE A 38 5.50 7.72 -5.26
N THR A 39 5.65 7.57 -3.94
CA THR A 39 6.91 7.15 -3.30
C THR A 39 7.03 5.65 -3.09
N GLN A 40 6.00 4.87 -3.43
CA GLN A 40 5.96 3.40 -3.29
C GLN A 40 6.24 2.89 -1.86
N ARG A 41 5.90 3.67 -0.82
CA ARG A 41 6.24 3.33 0.58
C ARG A 41 5.50 2.11 1.13
N ILE A 42 4.31 1.80 0.60
CA ILE A 42 3.45 0.71 1.08
C ILE A 42 3.49 -0.50 0.15
N THR A 43 3.46 -0.27 -1.17
CA THR A 43 3.57 -1.30 -2.21
C THR A 43 3.94 -0.65 -3.55
N HIS A 44 4.18 -1.46 -4.58
CA HIS A 44 4.49 -0.96 -5.91
C HIS A 44 3.29 -0.21 -6.53
N THR A 45 3.57 0.97 -7.11
CA THR A 45 2.58 1.78 -7.85
C THR A 45 1.82 0.96 -8.90
N ARG A 46 2.51 0.04 -9.59
CA ARG A 46 1.88 -0.86 -10.58
C ARG A 46 0.81 -1.76 -9.95
N SER A 47 1.07 -2.34 -8.78
CA SER A 47 0.09 -3.17 -8.05
C SER A 47 -1.15 -2.36 -7.70
N VAL A 48 -0.97 -1.12 -7.23
CA VAL A 48 -2.08 -0.22 -6.91
C VAL A 48 -2.87 0.16 -8.16
N ASN A 49 -2.20 0.46 -9.28
CA ASN A 49 -2.86 0.78 -10.54
C ASN A 49 -3.71 -0.38 -11.06
N ILE A 50 -3.18 -1.61 -11.00
CA ILE A 50 -3.91 -2.82 -11.41
C ILE A 50 -5.12 -3.02 -10.49
N TRP A 51 -4.95 -2.86 -9.18
CA TRP A 51 -6.04 -2.96 -8.21
C TRP A 51 -7.14 -1.92 -8.49
N LEU A 52 -6.78 -0.65 -8.73
CA LEU A 52 -7.73 0.41 -9.06
C LEU A 52 -8.51 0.09 -10.34
N SER A 53 -7.80 -0.35 -11.39
CA SER A 53 -8.42 -0.77 -12.65
C SER A 53 -9.43 -1.89 -12.43
N GLY A 54 -9.02 -2.96 -11.74
CA GLY A 54 -9.88 -4.11 -11.41
C GLY A 54 -11.06 -3.74 -10.53
N PHE A 55 -10.86 -2.93 -9.49
CA PHE A 55 -11.92 -2.48 -8.58
C PHE A 55 -13.04 -1.74 -9.35
N TYR A 56 -12.68 -0.82 -10.24
CA TYR A 56 -13.66 -0.10 -11.04
C TYR A 56 -14.23 -0.94 -12.21
N ALA A 57 -13.46 -1.86 -12.77
CA ALA A 57 -13.95 -2.78 -13.79
C ALA A 57 -14.98 -3.77 -13.23
N GLY A 58 -14.74 -4.31 -12.03
CA GLY A 58 -15.68 -5.18 -11.31
C GLY A 58 -17.00 -4.49 -11.00
N ARG A 59 -16.97 -3.21 -10.59
CA ARG A 59 -18.19 -2.39 -10.42
C ARG A 59 -19.01 -2.21 -11.70
N ARG A 60 -18.41 -2.41 -12.88
CA ARG A 60 -19.08 -2.32 -14.19
C ARG A 60 -19.33 -3.68 -14.82
N ASN A 61 -19.08 -4.80 -14.11
CA ASN A 61 -19.11 -6.16 -14.67
C ASN A 61 -18.28 -6.30 -15.96
N ASN A 62 -17.15 -5.60 -16.05
CA ASN A 62 -16.27 -5.65 -17.21
C ASN A 62 -15.02 -6.51 -16.90
N PRO A 63 -14.80 -7.63 -17.60
CA PRO A 63 -13.65 -8.49 -17.38
C PRO A 63 -12.37 -8.03 -18.10
N VAL A 64 -12.43 -6.95 -18.90
CA VAL A 64 -11.32 -6.51 -19.76
C VAL A 64 -10.34 -5.62 -18.99
N LEU A 65 -9.07 -5.98 -19.04
CA LEU A 65 -7.95 -5.12 -18.63
C LEU A 65 -7.32 -4.45 -19.86
N ASP A 66 -7.66 -3.18 -20.10
CA ASP A 66 -6.96 -2.35 -21.09
C ASP A 66 -5.63 -1.87 -20.49
N THR A 67 -4.52 -2.50 -20.91
CA THR A 67 -3.18 -2.22 -20.41
C THR A 67 -2.66 -0.85 -20.83
N GLN A 68 -3.10 -0.32 -21.97
CA GLN A 68 -2.70 1.02 -22.41
C GLN A 68 -3.45 2.09 -21.61
N GLN A 69 -4.75 1.90 -21.37
CA GLN A 69 -5.53 2.79 -20.52
C GLN A 69 -5.05 2.75 -19.06
N LEU A 70 -4.63 1.58 -18.58
CA LEU A 70 -4.00 1.43 -17.26
C LEU A 70 -2.79 2.35 -17.10
N GLU A 71 -1.84 2.28 -18.04
CA GLU A 71 -0.63 3.13 -18.02
C GLU A 71 -0.98 4.62 -18.16
N ARG A 72 -1.90 4.99 -19.06
CA ARG A 72 -2.35 6.38 -19.20
C ARG A 72 -2.98 6.93 -17.91
N ASN A 73 -3.86 6.15 -17.28
CA ASN A 73 -4.52 6.54 -16.03
C ASN A 73 -3.53 6.63 -14.87
N GLY A 74 -2.63 5.66 -14.74
CA GLY A 74 -1.56 5.68 -13.74
C GLY A 74 -0.70 6.93 -13.87
N ASN A 75 -0.27 7.27 -15.09
CA ASN A 75 0.50 8.49 -15.34
C ASN A 75 -0.27 9.78 -15.01
N LYS A 76 -1.57 9.85 -15.34
CA LYS A 76 -2.42 10.99 -14.98
C LYS A 76 -2.54 11.13 -13.45
N LEU A 77 -2.74 10.00 -12.76
CA LEU A 77 -2.89 9.95 -11.31
C LEU A 77 -1.60 10.32 -10.58
N SER A 78 -0.44 9.77 -10.98
CA SER A 78 0.86 10.13 -10.41
C SER A 78 1.14 11.62 -10.52
N ARG A 79 0.93 12.22 -11.71
CA ARG A 79 1.11 13.67 -11.90
C ARG A 79 0.18 14.50 -11.03
N PHE A 80 -1.07 14.10 -10.90
CA PHE A 80 -2.01 14.79 -10.00
C PHE A 80 -1.56 14.69 -8.53
N CYS A 81 -1.08 13.52 -8.11
CA CYS A 81 -0.61 13.28 -6.76
C CYS A 81 0.66 14.06 -6.39
N GLU A 82 1.51 14.44 -7.36
CA GLU A 82 2.69 15.26 -7.11
C GLU A 82 2.35 16.60 -6.44
N SER A 83 1.20 17.20 -6.78
CA SER A 83 0.70 18.46 -6.19
C SER A 83 -0.31 18.27 -5.04
N ASN A 84 -0.72 17.03 -4.75
CA ASN A 84 -1.79 16.72 -3.78
C ASN A 84 -1.37 15.62 -2.80
N ARG A 85 -0.14 15.71 -2.27
CA ARG A 85 0.52 14.62 -1.52
C ARG A 85 -0.27 14.05 -0.34
N ASP A 86 -0.98 14.90 0.39
CA ASP A 86 -1.74 14.51 1.60
C ASP A 86 -3.13 13.94 1.27
N MET A 87 -3.61 14.06 0.03
CA MET A 87 -4.91 13.57 -0.38
C MET A 87 -4.93 12.02 -0.40
N LEU A 88 -6.07 11.43 -0.02
CA LEU A 88 -6.28 9.99 -0.18
C LEU A 88 -6.36 9.62 -1.67
N LEU A 89 -5.76 8.49 -2.03
CA LEU A 89 -5.63 8.06 -3.42
C LEU A 89 -6.99 7.86 -4.10
N LEU A 90 -7.98 7.33 -3.38
CA LEU A 90 -9.33 7.14 -3.93
C LEU A 90 -10.03 8.47 -4.21
N ASP A 91 -9.79 9.50 -3.40
CA ASP A 91 -10.33 10.84 -3.62
C ASP A 91 -9.67 11.50 -4.83
N ALA A 92 -8.35 11.32 -5.00
CA ALA A 92 -7.63 11.78 -6.19
C ALA A 92 -8.18 11.14 -7.48
N VAL A 93 -8.51 9.84 -7.45
CA VAL A 93 -9.18 9.18 -8.59
C VAL A 93 -10.56 9.76 -8.84
N GLY A 94 -11.30 10.12 -7.79
CA GLY A 94 -12.59 10.83 -7.89
C GLY A 94 -12.45 12.19 -8.57
N ALA A 95 -11.47 13.00 -8.14
CA ALA A 95 -11.21 14.32 -8.69
C ALA A 95 -10.86 14.30 -10.19
N LEU A 96 -10.16 13.26 -10.66
CA LEU A 96 -9.74 13.13 -12.06
C LEU A 96 -10.83 12.64 -13.03
N LYS A 97 -11.99 12.23 -12.53
CA LYS A 97 -13.16 11.81 -13.32
C LYS A 97 -14.08 12.98 -13.69
N ASN A 98 -13.93 14.12 -13.01
CA ASN A 98 -14.68 15.34 -13.26
C ASN A 98 -13.96 16.23 -14.28
#